data_AF-A0A7X9BXT7-F1
#
_entry.id   AF-A0A7X9BXT7-F1
#
_cell.length_a   1.000
_cell.length_b   1.000
_cell.length_c   1.000
_cell.angle_alpha   90.00
_cell.angle_beta   90.00
_cell.angle_gamma   90.00
#
_symmetry.space_group_name_H-M   'P 1'
#
loop_
_entity.id
_entity.type
_entity.pdbx_description
1 polymer ?
#
loop_
_entity_poly.entity_id
_entity_poly.type
_entity_poly.pdbx_seq_one_letter_code
_entity_poly.pdbx_strand_id
1 'polypeptide(L)'
;MGLNSARYVLREVGSSLRRNIWLSIASVLTIMIAMVILGASLFFFLNAANLAENFESELEINVFTQEDLSNMEVSALGERLKGLDGVQSIELITKEQALAKFAQEYSESLVEDLGGENPFPDSYKVFVTEPELVEGVAKKIDSLTGVDNVVYGKEVIGPLLQFTNWLRWVGMGVVAIFAVASIVLISLNIRMTVYSRRKEIEIMKLVGASNSFIRWPFLLEGMVVGLVGGLFATLIVGMGYDWFAQYIQSTLTFVPVVSESNLIWKVLALLVLIGMGIGALGSIISLRRFLKV
;
A
#
# COMPACT_ATOMS: atom_id res chain seq x y z
N MET A 1 -10.00 30.25 -24.25
CA MET A 1 -10.75 30.97 -23.18
C MET A 1 -9.95 32.21 -22.81
N GLY A 2 -10.52 33.40 -22.93
CA GLY A 2 -9.82 34.63 -22.50
C GLY A 2 -9.69 34.70 -20.98
N LEU A 3 -8.73 35.49 -20.48
CA LEU A 3 -8.50 35.73 -19.04
C LEU A 3 -9.78 36.16 -18.30
N ASN A 4 -10.67 36.88 -18.98
CA ASN A 4 -11.97 37.33 -18.44
C ASN A 4 -12.96 36.18 -18.20
N SER A 5 -12.94 35.15 -19.05
CA SER A 5 -13.79 33.95 -18.88
C SER A 5 -13.32 33.10 -17.70
N ALA A 6 -12.01 32.95 -17.51
CA ALA A 6 -11.46 32.18 -16.39
C ALA A 6 -11.79 32.83 -15.03
N ARG A 7 -11.66 34.17 -14.93
CA ARG A 7 -12.00 34.92 -13.71
C ARG A 7 -13.48 34.82 -13.36
N TYR A 8 -14.36 34.86 -14.36
CA TYR A 8 -15.80 34.67 -14.17
C TYR A 8 -16.09 33.29 -13.58
N VAL A 9 -15.54 32.22 -14.17
CA VAL A 9 -15.77 30.85 -13.73
C VAL A 9 -15.23 30.61 -12.31
N LEU A 10 -14.05 31.13 -11.96
CA LEU A 10 -13.51 31.01 -10.59
C LEU A 10 -14.37 31.74 -9.55
N ARG A 11 -14.86 32.95 -9.87
CA ARG A 11 -15.78 33.70 -9.00
C ARG A 11 -17.09 32.95 -8.81
N GLU A 12 -17.59 32.34 -9.88
CA GLU A 12 -18.81 31.55 -9.86
C GLU A 12 -18.69 30.28 -9.00
N VAL A 13 -17.57 29.57 -9.11
CA VAL A 13 -17.27 28.41 -8.25
C VAL A 13 -17.25 28.82 -6.78
N GLY A 14 -16.53 29.90 -6.44
CA GLY A 14 -16.49 30.40 -5.06
C GLY A 14 -17.86 30.82 -4.52
N SER A 15 -18.69 31.45 -5.37
CA SER A 15 -20.06 31.84 -4.98
C SER A 15 -20.98 30.62 -4.82
N SER A 16 -20.82 29.60 -5.66
CA SER A 16 -21.63 28.37 -5.61
C SER A 16 -21.32 27.57 -4.35
N LEU A 17 -20.03 27.41 -4.03
CA LEU A 17 -19.56 26.73 -2.83
C LEU A 17 -20.06 27.40 -1.54
N ARG A 18 -20.07 28.74 -1.48
CA ARG A 18 -20.59 29.49 -0.33
C ARG A 18 -22.09 29.32 -0.13
N ARG A 19 -22.86 29.18 -1.21
CA ARG A 19 -24.32 29.12 -1.15
C ARG A 19 -24.81 27.75 -0.65
N ASN A 20 -24.10 26.69 -1.00
CA ASN A 20 -24.40 25.31 -0.56
C ASN A 20 -23.32 24.77 0.39
N ILE A 21 -22.88 25.60 1.35
CA ILE A 21 -21.69 25.33 2.16
C ILE A 21 -21.75 23.99 2.91
N TRP A 22 -22.93 23.59 3.42
CA TRP A 22 -23.10 22.34 4.15
C TRP A 22 -22.91 21.10 3.27
N LEU A 23 -23.45 21.09 2.05
CA LEU A 23 -23.28 19.97 1.11
C LEU A 23 -21.86 19.92 0.54
N SER A 24 -21.25 21.09 0.32
CA SER A 24 -19.85 21.20 -0.09
C SER A 24 -18.92 20.68 1.00
N ILE A 25 -19.11 21.07 2.26
CA ILE A 25 -18.36 20.56 3.41
C ILE A 25 -18.55 19.05 3.55
N ALA A 26 -19.78 18.55 3.48
CA ALA A 26 -20.05 17.11 3.53
C ALA A 26 -19.28 16.35 2.44
N SER A 27 -19.30 16.86 1.21
CA SER A 27 -18.58 16.26 0.08
C SER A 27 -17.06 16.29 0.29
N VAL A 28 -16.51 17.41 0.77
CA VAL A 28 -15.09 17.55 1.13
C VAL A 28 -14.71 16.53 2.20
N LEU A 29 -15.50 16.41 3.28
CA LEU A 29 -15.25 15.47 4.37
C LEU A 29 -15.30 14.02 3.91
N THR A 30 -16.27 13.65 3.08
CA THR A 30 -16.35 12.28 2.53
C THR A 30 -15.13 11.94 1.68
N ILE A 31 -14.67 12.86 0.82
CA ILE A 31 -13.44 12.65 0.03
C ILE A 31 -12.21 12.62 0.93
N MET A 32 -12.13 13.53 1.90
CA MET A 32 -11.03 13.58 2.87
C MET A 32 -10.89 12.25 3.60
N ILE A 33 -11.99 11.72 4.17
CA ILE A 33 -11.97 10.43 4.88
C ILE A 33 -11.55 9.30 3.93
N ALA A 34 -12.07 9.27 2.70
CA ALA A 34 -11.66 8.29 1.69
C ALA A 34 -10.15 8.31 1.43
N MET A 35 -9.59 9.51 1.24
CA MET A 35 -8.18 9.72 0.92
C MET A 35 -7.27 9.49 2.13
N VAL A 36 -7.73 9.77 3.35
CA VAL A 36 -7.00 9.43 4.58
C VAL A 36 -6.86 7.91 4.70
N ILE A 37 -7.96 7.17 4.50
CA ILE A 37 -7.94 5.71 4.55
C ILE A 37 -7.06 5.13 3.44
N LEU A 38 -7.17 5.65 2.22
CA LEU A 38 -6.30 5.26 1.11
C LEU A 38 -4.83 5.53 1.42
N GLY A 39 -4.50 6.74 1.87
CA GLY A 39 -3.14 7.15 2.19
C GLY A 39 -2.52 6.31 3.31
N ALA A 40 -3.26 6.11 4.40
CA ALA A 40 -2.83 5.24 5.49
C ALA A 40 -2.60 3.79 5.02
N SER A 41 -3.50 3.25 4.19
CA SER A 41 -3.36 1.90 3.64
C SER A 41 -2.14 1.78 2.71
N LEU A 42 -1.87 2.80 1.89
CA LEU A 42 -0.70 2.84 1.02
C LEU A 42 0.60 2.90 1.83
N PHE A 43 0.69 3.77 2.84
CA PHE A 43 1.85 3.83 3.72
C PHE A 43 2.05 2.54 4.50
N PHE A 44 0.97 1.94 4.99
CA PHE A 44 1.04 0.61 5.62
C PHE A 44 1.60 -0.42 4.64
N PHE A 45 1.08 -0.47 3.41
CA PHE A 45 1.55 -1.43 2.40
C PHE A 45 3.02 -1.23 2.04
N LEU A 46 3.46 0.02 1.87
CA LEU A 46 4.86 0.35 1.59
C LEU A 46 5.78 -0.04 2.75
N ASN A 47 5.37 0.18 3.99
CA ASN A 47 6.16 -0.22 5.16
C ASN A 47 6.12 -1.74 5.39
N ALA A 48 4.98 -2.40 5.13
CA ALA A 48 4.90 -3.86 5.19
C ALA A 48 5.79 -4.52 4.12
N ALA A 49 5.83 -3.94 2.91
CA ALA A 49 6.73 -4.39 1.85
C ALA A 49 8.19 -4.12 2.20
N ASN A 50 8.52 -2.94 2.74
CA ASN A 50 9.89 -2.63 3.18
C ASN A 50 10.33 -3.49 4.37
N LEU A 51 9.42 -3.76 5.31
CA LEU A 51 9.67 -4.69 6.41
C LEU A 51 9.87 -6.09 5.86
N ALA A 52 9.03 -6.54 4.92
CA ALA A 52 9.23 -7.82 4.26
C ALA A 52 10.59 -7.87 3.56
N GLU A 53 10.99 -6.86 2.79
CA GLU A 53 12.27 -6.81 2.04
C GLU A 53 13.50 -6.80 2.95
N ASN A 54 13.47 -6.07 4.06
CA ASN A 54 14.55 -6.10 5.04
C ASN A 54 14.58 -7.40 5.86
N PHE A 55 13.49 -8.15 5.87
CA PHE A 55 13.44 -9.52 6.36
C PHE A 55 13.59 -10.54 5.21
N GLU A 56 13.57 -10.13 3.93
CA GLU A 56 13.78 -10.98 2.74
C GLU A 56 15.27 -11.30 2.54
N SER A 57 16.16 -10.59 3.22
CA SER A 57 17.50 -11.13 3.50
C SER A 57 17.45 -12.46 4.28
N GLU A 58 16.26 -12.88 4.73
CA GLU A 58 15.90 -14.22 5.20
C GLU A 58 14.73 -14.84 4.38
N LEU A 59 14.67 -14.68 3.05
CA LEU A 59 13.99 -15.64 2.14
C LEU A 59 14.74 -16.99 2.09
N GLU A 60 15.34 -17.33 3.21
CA GLU A 60 16.16 -18.48 3.46
C GLU A 60 15.28 -19.51 4.12
N ILE A 61 15.10 -20.62 3.43
CA ILE A 61 14.62 -21.84 4.06
C ILE A 61 15.87 -22.52 4.61
N ASN A 62 15.98 -22.60 5.93
CA ASN A 62 17.03 -23.37 6.60
C ASN A 62 16.59 -24.83 6.66
N VAL A 63 17.33 -25.68 5.95
CA VAL A 63 17.06 -27.12 5.82
C VAL A 63 18.13 -27.85 6.62
N PHE A 64 17.77 -28.35 7.79
CA PHE A 64 18.66 -29.15 8.62
C PHE A 64 18.66 -30.60 8.12
N THR A 65 19.86 -31.15 7.93
CA THR A 65 20.02 -32.53 7.48
C THR A 65 20.01 -33.49 8.67
N GLN A 66 19.72 -34.76 8.42
CA GLN A 66 19.86 -35.80 9.46
C GLN A 66 21.34 -36.00 9.86
N GLU A 67 21.60 -36.30 11.13
CA GLU A 67 22.97 -36.34 11.72
C GLU A 67 23.90 -37.40 11.10
N ASP A 68 23.35 -38.46 10.51
CA ASP A 68 24.11 -39.63 10.03
C ASP A 68 24.36 -39.65 8.50
N LEU A 69 24.16 -38.54 7.80
CA LEU A 69 24.34 -38.52 6.34
C LEU A 69 25.82 -38.48 5.96
N SER A 70 26.19 -39.30 4.97
CA SER A 70 27.51 -39.22 4.35
C SER A 70 27.64 -37.97 3.48
N ASN A 71 28.87 -37.47 3.28
CA ASN A 71 29.14 -36.33 2.40
C ASN A 71 28.56 -36.47 0.97
N MET A 72 28.45 -37.72 0.49
CA MET A 72 27.86 -38.03 -0.81
C MET A 72 26.34 -37.84 -0.81
N GLU A 73 25.67 -38.22 0.28
CA GLU A 73 24.22 -38.04 0.46
C GLU A 73 23.86 -36.58 0.69
N VAL A 74 24.67 -35.84 1.45
CA VAL A 74 24.52 -34.38 1.62
C VAL A 74 24.61 -33.68 0.26
N SER A 75 25.64 -34.00 -0.53
CA SER A 75 25.80 -33.43 -1.89
C SER A 75 24.63 -33.78 -2.82
N ALA A 76 24.13 -35.02 -2.76
CA ALA A 76 22.98 -35.45 -3.55
C ALA A 76 21.68 -34.73 -3.13
N LEU A 77 21.50 -34.45 -1.83
CA LEU A 77 20.39 -33.63 -1.33
C LEU A 77 20.49 -32.21 -1.88
N GLY A 78 21.68 -31.60 -1.87
CA GLY A 78 21.92 -30.28 -2.47
C GLY A 78 21.49 -30.19 -3.94
N GLU A 79 21.84 -31.17 -4.78
CA GLU A 79 21.41 -31.19 -6.19
C GLU A 79 19.88 -31.33 -6.33
N ARG A 80 19.23 -32.10 -5.45
CA ARG A 80 17.76 -32.21 -5.44
C ARG A 80 17.09 -30.90 -5.03
N LEU A 81 17.63 -30.20 -4.03
CA LEU A 81 17.13 -28.90 -3.59
C LEU A 81 17.24 -27.85 -4.71
N LYS A 82 18.39 -27.82 -5.39
CA LYS A 82 18.65 -26.90 -6.51
C LYS A 82 17.74 -27.14 -7.72
N GLY A 83 17.27 -28.36 -7.91
CA GLY A 83 16.35 -28.75 -8.98
C GLY A 83 14.87 -28.44 -8.72
N LEU A 84 14.50 -27.89 -7.56
CA LEU A 84 13.11 -27.57 -7.24
C LEU A 84 12.67 -26.25 -7.89
N ASP A 85 11.49 -26.26 -8.49
CA ASP A 85 10.84 -25.04 -9.00
C ASP A 85 10.62 -24.03 -7.86
N GLY A 86 11.10 -22.80 -8.05
CA GLY A 86 11.04 -21.70 -7.08
C GLY A 86 12.31 -21.49 -6.27
N VAL A 87 13.30 -22.38 -6.36
CA VAL A 87 14.62 -22.21 -5.74
C VAL A 87 15.54 -21.38 -6.63
N GLN A 88 16.10 -20.31 -6.08
CA GLN A 88 17.04 -19.42 -6.76
C GLN A 88 18.50 -19.89 -6.59
N SER A 89 18.89 -20.21 -5.35
CA SER A 89 20.24 -20.68 -5.00
C SER A 89 20.22 -21.48 -3.71
N ILE A 90 21.31 -22.21 -3.46
CA ILE A 90 21.54 -22.94 -2.22
C ILE A 90 22.95 -22.67 -1.70
N GLU A 91 23.11 -22.62 -0.39
CA GLU A 91 24.39 -22.52 0.32
C GLU A 91 24.47 -23.63 1.36
N LEU A 92 25.54 -24.42 1.34
CA LEU A 92 25.81 -25.43 2.36
C LEU A 92 26.52 -24.76 3.54
N ILE A 93 25.99 -24.97 4.74
CA ILE A 93 26.62 -24.64 6.01
C ILE A 93 26.96 -25.97 6.69
N THR A 94 28.25 -26.26 6.79
CA THR A 94 28.68 -27.47 7.51
C THR A 94 28.53 -27.27 9.01
N LYS A 95 28.44 -28.38 9.76
CA LYS A 95 28.39 -28.37 11.22
C LYS A 95 29.53 -27.56 11.85
N GLU A 96 30.73 -27.59 11.28
CA GLU A 96 31.87 -26.79 11.77
C GLU A 96 31.65 -25.30 11.54
N GLN A 97 31.07 -24.91 10.40
CA GLN A 97 30.73 -23.52 10.10
C GLN A 97 29.58 -23.02 10.97
N ALA A 98 28.58 -23.87 11.25
CA ALA A 98 27.47 -23.57 12.15
C ALA A 98 27.99 -23.27 13.57
N LEU A 99 28.88 -24.12 14.09
CA LEU A 99 29.53 -23.93 15.39
C LEU A 99 30.34 -22.62 15.45
N ALA A 100 31.09 -22.32 14.38
CA ALA A 100 31.87 -21.08 14.30
C ALA A 100 30.99 -19.82 14.27
N LYS A 101 29.86 -19.84 13.54
CA LYS A 101 28.88 -18.73 13.53
C LYS A 101 28.24 -18.55 14.91
N PHE A 102 27.85 -19.64 15.56
CA PHE A 102 27.26 -19.59 16.91
C PHE A 102 28.21 -18.95 17.94
N ALA A 103 29.51 -19.30 17.89
CA ALA A 103 30.55 -18.71 18.74
C ALA A 103 30.66 -17.19 18.55
N GLN A 104 30.51 -16.72 17.31
CA GLN A 104 30.66 -15.32 16.92
C GLN A 104 29.46 -14.46 17.33
N GLU A 105 28.26 -15.02 17.33
CA GLU A 105 27.00 -14.30 17.56
C GLU A 105 26.61 -14.24 19.06
N TYR A 106 26.93 -15.28 19.84
CA TYR A 106 26.53 -15.36 21.24
C TYR A 106 27.69 -15.22 22.23
N SER A 107 28.77 -15.99 22.09
CA SER A 107 30.07 -15.89 22.79
C SER A 107 30.80 -17.25 22.79
N GLU A 108 32.14 -17.23 22.87
CA GLU A 108 32.95 -18.46 23.00
C GLU A 108 32.66 -19.25 24.29
N SER A 109 32.28 -18.59 25.38
CA SER A 109 31.98 -19.27 26.66
C SER A 109 30.78 -20.21 26.59
N LEU A 110 29.79 -19.91 25.75
CA LEU A 110 28.63 -20.79 25.51
C LEU A 110 28.99 -22.03 24.69
N VAL A 111 30.08 -21.97 23.92
CA VAL A 111 30.59 -23.09 23.13
C VAL A 111 31.35 -24.07 24.00
N GLU A 112 32.08 -23.57 25.00
CA GLU A 112 32.78 -24.41 25.99
C GLU A 112 31.80 -25.24 26.84
N ASP A 113 30.61 -24.71 27.12
CA ASP A 113 29.54 -25.40 27.84
C ASP A 113 28.91 -26.58 27.05
N LEU A 114 29.19 -26.72 25.75
CA LEU A 114 28.68 -27.81 24.90
C LEU A 114 29.41 -29.15 25.11
N GLY A 115 30.44 -29.20 25.96
CA GLY A 115 31.07 -30.46 26.36
C GLY A 115 32.00 -31.10 25.31
N GLY A 116 32.38 -30.36 24.26
CA GLY A 116 33.39 -30.79 23.27
C GLY A 116 32.87 -31.61 22.09
N GLU A 117 31.58 -31.95 22.05
CA GLU A 117 30.93 -32.52 20.86
C GLU A 117 30.09 -31.43 20.17
N ASN A 118 30.13 -31.39 18.84
CA ASN A 118 29.38 -30.41 18.05
C ASN A 118 27.92 -30.87 17.90
N PRO A 119 26.94 -30.18 18.52
CA PRO A 119 25.54 -30.58 18.48
C PRO A 119 24.83 -30.13 17.19
N PHE A 120 25.49 -29.38 16.31
CA PHE A 120 24.86 -28.84 15.11
C PHE A 120 24.94 -29.84 13.94
N PRO A 121 23.83 -30.13 13.26
CA PRO A 121 23.86 -30.87 12.00
C PRO A 121 24.34 -29.97 10.84
N ASP A 122 24.66 -30.58 9.70
CA ASP A 122 24.82 -29.82 8.45
C ASP A 122 23.47 -29.20 8.06
N SER A 123 23.52 -28.06 7.37
CA SER A 123 22.31 -27.38 6.91
C SER A 123 22.49 -26.74 5.55
N TYR A 124 21.40 -26.67 4.79
CA TYR A 124 21.33 -25.89 3.57
C TYR A 124 20.49 -24.64 3.80
N LYS A 125 21.05 -23.48 3.44
CA LYS A 125 20.26 -22.27 3.21
C LYS A 125 19.76 -22.30 1.78
N VAL A 126 18.44 -22.33 1.61
CA VAL A 126 17.79 -22.36 0.30
C VAL A 126 17.09 -21.02 0.07
N PHE A 127 17.53 -20.29 -0.95
CA PHE A 127 16.96 -19.00 -1.34
C PHE A 127 15.82 -19.19 -2.33
N VAL A 128 14.68 -18.57 -2.08
CA VAL A 128 13.47 -18.69 -2.91
C VAL A 128 13.31 -17.46 -3.80
N THR A 129 12.76 -17.64 -5.01
CA THR A 129 12.63 -16.54 -5.99
C THR A 129 11.59 -15.49 -5.59
N GLU A 130 10.51 -15.90 -4.92
CA GLU A 130 9.41 -15.02 -4.51
C GLU A 130 8.91 -15.42 -3.09
N PRO A 131 8.56 -14.45 -2.22
CA PRO A 131 8.05 -14.72 -0.87
C PRO A 131 6.83 -15.64 -0.84
N GLU A 132 5.97 -15.52 -1.85
CA GLU A 132 4.71 -16.23 -1.99
C GLU A 132 4.94 -17.74 -2.21
N LEU A 133 6.12 -18.12 -2.70
CA LEU A 133 6.50 -19.51 -2.98
C LEU A 133 7.14 -20.22 -1.78
N VAL A 134 7.60 -19.47 -0.76
CA VAL A 134 8.38 -20.01 0.37
C VAL A 134 7.65 -21.15 1.07
N GLU A 135 6.36 -21.00 1.39
CA GLU A 135 5.60 -22.06 2.06
C GLU A 135 5.43 -23.31 1.19
N GLY A 136 5.22 -23.12 -0.12
CA GLY A 136 5.06 -24.23 -1.06
C GLY A 136 6.36 -25.00 -1.27
N VAL A 137 7.49 -24.29 -1.39
CA VAL A 137 8.82 -24.88 -1.52
C VAL A 137 9.23 -25.58 -0.23
N ALA A 138 9.06 -24.95 0.93
CA ALA A 138 9.42 -25.54 2.21
C ALA A 138 8.67 -26.85 2.49
N LYS A 139 7.37 -26.93 2.21
CA LYS A 139 6.59 -28.18 2.34
C LYS A 139 7.09 -29.30 1.43
N LYS A 140 7.58 -28.97 0.22
CA LYS A 140 8.18 -29.96 -0.67
C LYS A 140 9.51 -30.45 -0.12
N ILE A 141 10.34 -29.54 0.39
CA ILE A 141 11.64 -29.86 0.98
C ILE A 141 11.48 -30.74 2.23
N ASP A 142 10.52 -30.43 3.10
CA ASP A 142 10.22 -31.18 4.33
C ASP A 142 9.82 -32.64 4.06
N SER A 143 9.35 -32.93 2.84
CA SER A 143 9.01 -34.30 2.40
C SER A 143 10.19 -35.08 1.78
N LEU A 144 11.37 -34.46 1.63
CA LEU A 144 12.55 -35.11 1.05
C LEU A 144 13.25 -36.01 2.07
N THR A 145 13.71 -37.17 1.61
CA THR A 145 14.56 -38.07 2.40
C THR A 145 15.91 -37.41 2.68
N GLY A 146 16.37 -37.47 3.94
CA GLY A 146 17.62 -36.86 4.40
C GLY A 146 17.45 -35.46 5.02
N VAL A 147 16.22 -34.93 5.01
CA VAL A 147 15.86 -33.72 5.76
C VAL A 147 15.35 -34.12 7.13
N ASP A 148 15.83 -33.45 8.18
CA ASP A 148 15.33 -33.60 9.54
C ASP A 148 14.28 -32.54 9.87
N ASN A 149 14.62 -31.28 9.63
CA ASN A 149 13.74 -30.15 9.92
C ASN A 149 13.93 -29.01 8.92
N VAL A 150 12.83 -28.34 8.57
CA VAL A 150 12.82 -27.19 7.68
C VAL A 150 12.31 -25.97 8.45
N VAL A 151 13.22 -25.07 8.78
CA VAL A 151 12.91 -23.80 9.44
C VAL A 151 12.86 -22.71 8.39
N TYR A 152 11.68 -22.13 8.23
CA TYR A 152 11.42 -20.97 7.38
C TYR A 152 10.53 -20.02 8.16
N GLY A 153 10.56 -18.72 7.85
CA GLY A 153 9.86 -17.66 8.58
C GLY A 153 8.32 -17.73 8.61
N LYS A 154 7.72 -18.91 8.41
CA LYS A 154 6.28 -19.19 8.43
C LYS A 154 5.55 -18.58 9.63
N GLU A 155 6.15 -18.64 10.81
CA GLU A 155 5.52 -18.19 12.06
C GLU A 155 5.32 -16.68 12.10
N VAL A 156 6.14 -15.91 11.37
CA VAL A 156 6.11 -14.43 11.39
C VAL A 156 5.64 -13.87 10.05
N ILE A 157 6.15 -14.39 8.93
CA ILE A 157 5.90 -13.87 7.58
C ILE A 157 4.51 -14.27 7.07
N GLY A 158 4.06 -15.50 7.31
CA GLY A 158 2.78 -16.01 6.82
C GLY A 158 1.57 -15.18 7.29
N PRO A 159 1.39 -15.01 8.62
CA PRO A 159 0.34 -14.15 9.16
C PRO A 159 0.44 -12.69 8.70
N LEU A 160 1.66 -12.16 8.54
CA LEU A 160 1.90 -10.79 8.08
C LEU A 160 1.48 -10.58 6.62
N LEU A 161 1.80 -11.52 5.72
CA LEU A 161 1.37 -11.49 4.33
C LEU A 161 -0.15 -11.64 4.20
N GLN A 162 -0.76 -12.55 4.96
CA GLN A 162 -2.22 -12.71 4.98
C GLN A 162 -2.92 -11.45 5.49
N PHE A 163 -2.42 -10.85 6.57
CA PHE A 163 -2.95 -9.61 7.13
C PHE A 163 -2.82 -8.44 6.14
N THR A 164 -1.67 -8.32 5.47
CA THR A 164 -1.41 -7.29 4.45
C THR A 164 -2.35 -7.44 3.26
N ASN A 165 -2.57 -8.66 2.77
CA ASN A 165 -3.50 -8.93 1.68
C ASN A 165 -4.96 -8.64 2.09
N TRP A 166 -5.36 -9.03 3.30
CA TRP A 166 -6.67 -8.69 3.86
C TRP A 166 -6.87 -7.16 3.93
N LEU A 167 -5.89 -6.44 4.47
CA LEU A 167 -5.94 -4.98 4.59
C LEU A 167 -6.03 -4.30 3.22
N ARG A 168 -5.32 -4.82 2.21
CA ARG A 168 -5.38 -4.34 0.83
C ARG A 168 -6.82 -4.40 0.27
N TRP A 169 -7.49 -5.55 0.41
CA TRP A 169 -8.87 -5.72 -0.08
C TRP A 169 -9.89 -4.88 0.70
N VAL A 170 -9.79 -4.85 2.03
CA VAL A 170 -10.66 -4.02 2.87
C VAL A 170 -10.45 -2.53 2.57
N GLY A 171 -9.20 -2.08 2.48
CA GLY A 171 -8.86 -0.69 2.14
C GLY A 171 -9.44 -0.26 0.79
N MET A 172 -9.29 -1.08 -0.25
CA MET A 172 -9.91 -0.82 -1.55
C MET A 172 -11.45 -0.75 -1.46
N GLY A 173 -12.07 -1.66 -0.72
CA GLY A 173 -13.52 -1.67 -0.53
C GLY A 173 -14.03 -0.39 0.15
N VAL A 174 -13.36 0.05 1.21
CA VAL A 174 -13.73 1.28 1.92
C VAL A 174 -13.56 2.51 1.02
N VAL A 175 -12.43 2.62 0.31
CA VAL A 175 -12.19 3.72 -0.64
C VAL A 175 -13.27 3.76 -1.74
N ALA A 176 -13.67 2.59 -2.27
CA ALA A 176 -14.73 2.50 -3.26
C ALA A 176 -16.09 2.98 -2.71
N ILE A 177 -16.46 2.57 -1.50
CA ILE A 177 -17.71 3.00 -0.83
C ILE A 177 -17.72 4.52 -0.66
N PHE A 178 -16.64 5.10 -0.15
CA PHE A 178 -16.56 6.55 0.05
C PHE A 178 -16.51 7.31 -1.28
N ALA A 179 -15.85 6.78 -2.32
CA ALA A 179 -15.87 7.38 -3.64
C ALA A 179 -17.30 7.44 -4.22
N VAL A 180 -18.08 6.36 -4.07
CA VAL A 180 -19.50 6.35 -4.46
C VAL A 180 -20.30 7.36 -3.64
N ALA A 181 -20.12 7.39 -2.32
CA ALA A 181 -20.78 8.36 -1.44
C ALA A 181 -20.46 9.81 -1.83
N SER A 182 -19.20 10.12 -2.11
CA SER A 182 -18.76 11.43 -2.61
C SER A 182 -19.41 11.79 -3.94
N ILE A 183 -19.47 10.85 -4.90
CA ILE A 183 -20.15 11.06 -6.18
C ILE A 183 -21.63 11.39 -5.97
N VAL A 184 -22.30 10.68 -5.05
CA VAL A 184 -23.72 10.93 -4.72
C VAL A 184 -23.91 12.32 -4.09
N LEU A 185 -23.08 12.70 -3.12
CA LEU A 185 -23.16 14.01 -2.46
C LEU A 185 -22.86 15.16 -3.43
N ILE A 186 -21.83 15.03 -4.26
CA ILE A 186 -21.52 16.00 -5.32
C ILE A 186 -22.68 16.10 -6.31
N SER A 187 -23.29 14.96 -6.67
CA SER A 187 -24.43 14.95 -7.57
C SER A 187 -25.63 15.69 -6.99
N LEU A 188 -25.92 15.49 -5.70
CA LEU A 188 -26.96 16.22 -4.99
C LEU A 188 -26.67 17.72 -4.92
N ASN A 189 -25.42 18.08 -4.64
CA ASN A 189 -25.00 19.49 -4.58
C ASN A 189 -25.18 20.19 -5.93
N ILE A 190 -24.63 19.61 -7.01
CA ILE A 190 -24.76 20.17 -8.37
C ILE A 190 -26.23 20.28 -8.76
N ARG A 191 -27.08 19.30 -8.42
CA ARG A 191 -28.52 19.37 -8.69
C ARG A 191 -29.16 20.57 -8.02
N MET A 192 -28.83 20.83 -6.75
CA MET A 192 -29.29 21.99 -6.01
C MET A 192 -28.79 23.30 -6.63
N THR A 193 -27.51 23.36 -6.99
CA THR A 193 -26.90 24.53 -7.64
C THR A 193 -27.56 24.83 -8.99
N VAL A 194 -27.71 23.82 -9.86
CA VAL A 194 -28.40 23.94 -11.16
C VAL A 194 -29.83 24.41 -10.98
N TYR A 195 -30.59 23.81 -10.06
CA TYR A 195 -31.98 24.21 -9.81
C TYR A 195 -32.10 25.68 -9.36
N SER A 196 -31.16 26.12 -8.52
CA SER A 196 -31.10 27.51 -8.03
C SER A 196 -30.73 28.52 -9.13
N ARG A 197 -30.07 28.07 -10.21
CA ARG A 197 -29.61 28.88 -11.34
C ARG A 197 -30.37 28.62 -12.65
N ARG A 198 -31.50 27.89 -12.59
CA ARG A 198 -32.22 27.44 -13.80
C ARG A 198 -32.56 28.58 -14.78
N LYS A 199 -32.99 29.74 -14.28
CA LYS A 199 -33.35 30.91 -15.11
C LYS A 199 -32.14 31.51 -15.82
N GLU A 200 -30.99 31.53 -15.17
CA GLU A 200 -29.75 32.04 -15.76
C GLU A 200 -29.25 31.09 -16.86
N ILE A 201 -29.29 29.78 -16.58
CA ILE A 201 -28.93 28.73 -17.56
C ILE A 201 -29.87 28.78 -18.77
N GLU A 202 -31.16 29.04 -18.56
CA GLU A 202 -32.15 29.21 -19.63
C GLU A 202 -31.84 30.43 -20.51
N ILE A 203 -31.53 31.58 -19.90
CA ILE A 203 -31.09 32.78 -20.65
C ILE A 203 -29.81 32.50 -21.44
N MET A 204 -28.81 31.85 -20.84
CA MET A 204 -27.57 31.49 -21.54
C MET A 204 -27.83 30.59 -22.75
N LYS A 205 -28.76 29.64 -22.65
CA LYS A 205 -29.17 28.79 -23.77
C LYS A 205 -29.86 29.59 -24.88
N LEU A 206 -30.73 30.55 -24.53
CA LEU A 206 -31.44 31.40 -25.50
C LEU A 206 -30.50 32.31 -26.29
N VAL A 207 -29.39 32.75 -25.68
CA VAL A 207 -28.36 33.58 -26.34
C VAL A 207 -27.31 32.73 -27.08
N GLY A 208 -27.49 31.41 -27.14
CA GLY A 208 -26.65 30.49 -27.94
C GLY A 208 -25.38 30.00 -27.24
N ALA A 209 -25.30 30.04 -25.91
CA ALA A 209 -24.16 29.48 -25.19
C ALA A 209 -24.06 27.95 -25.40
N SER A 210 -22.84 27.45 -25.61
CA SER A 210 -22.61 26.02 -25.81
C SER A 210 -22.86 25.22 -24.52
N ASN A 211 -23.32 23.98 -24.67
CA ASN A 211 -23.52 23.07 -23.53
C ASN A 211 -22.24 22.86 -22.70
N SER A 212 -21.07 22.90 -23.33
CA SER A 212 -19.78 22.81 -22.64
C SER A 212 -19.52 24.04 -21.77
N PHE A 213 -19.83 25.25 -22.25
CA PHE A 213 -19.68 26.49 -21.49
C PHE A 213 -20.52 26.48 -20.21
N ILE A 214 -21.76 25.95 -20.29
CA ILE A 214 -22.66 25.81 -19.13
C ILE A 214 -22.14 24.75 -18.14
N ARG A 215 -21.45 23.71 -18.60
CA ARG A 215 -20.96 22.59 -17.77
C ARG A 215 -19.65 22.87 -17.03
N TRP A 216 -18.77 23.69 -17.60
CA TRP A 216 -17.44 23.98 -17.04
C TRP A 216 -17.44 24.48 -15.58
N PRO A 217 -18.33 25.40 -15.15
CA PRO A 217 -18.37 25.87 -13.76
C PRO A 217 -18.63 24.73 -12.77
N PHE A 218 -19.57 23.83 -13.10
CA PHE A 218 -19.91 22.69 -12.25
C PHE A 218 -18.79 21.64 -12.21
N LEU A 219 -18.09 21.42 -13.34
CA LEU A 219 -16.93 20.54 -13.39
C LEU A 219 -15.83 21.03 -12.44
N LEU A 220 -15.52 22.34 -12.52
CA LEU A 220 -14.53 22.96 -11.66
C LEU A 220 -14.96 23.00 -10.20
N GLU A 221 -16.25 23.17 -9.90
CA GLU A 221 -16.77 23.04 -8.53
C GLU A 221 -16.47 21.66 -7.95
N GLY A 222 -16.76 20.59 -8.70
CA GLY A 222 -16.43 19.22 -8.29
C GLY A 222 -14.94 18.99 -8.12
N MET A 223 -14.12 19.48 -9.06
CA MET A 223 -12.66 19.40 -8.96
C MET A 223 -12.11 20.13 -7.74
N VAL A 224 -12.63 21.32 -7.41
CA VAL A 224 -12.20 22.10 -6.24
C VAL A 224 -12.58 21.38 -4.94
N VAL A 225 -13.79 20.81 -4.85
CA VAL A 225 -14.20 19.98 -3.70
C VAL A 225 -13.26 18.79 -3.53
N GLY A 226 -12.94 18.09 -4.63
CA GLY A 226 -11.99 16.97 -4.63
C GLY A 226 -10.57 17.37 -4.26
N LEU A 227 -10.09 18.50 -4.78
CA LEU A 227 -8.78 19.07 -4.48
C LEU A 227 -8.66 19.42 -3.00
N VAL A 228 -9.64 20.14 -2.45
CA VAL A 228 -9.63 20.55 -1.04
C VAL A 228 -9.70 19.34 -0.11
N GLY A 229 -10.55 18.35 -0.43
CA GLY A 229 -10.60 17.09 0.33
C GLY A 229 -9.29 16.33 0.28
N GLY A 230 -8.67 16.22 -0.90
CA GLY A 230 -7.36 15.59 -1.09
C GLY A 230 -6.22 16.32 -0.38
N LEU A 231 -6.22 17.64 -0.36
CA LEU A 231 -5.23 18.45 0.36
C LEU A 231 -5.33 18.27 1.88
N PHE A 232 -6.53 18.30 2.44
CA PHE A 232 -6.71 18.02 3.87
C PHE A 232 -6.30 16.60 4.23
N ALA A 233 -6.65 15.62 3.40
CA ALA A 233 -6.21 14.25 3.61
C ALA A 233 -4.68 14.13 3.54
N THR A 234 -4.05 14.79 2.57
CA THR A 234 -2.58 14.83 2.42
C THR A 234 -1.91 15.39 3.67
N LEU A 235 -2.45 16.47 4.24
CA LEU A 235 -1.92 17.06 5.47
C LEU A 235 -2.08 16.10 6.66
N ILE A 236 -3.26 15.49 6.84
CA ILE A 236 -3.52 14.54 7.92
C ILE A 236 -2.61 13.32 7.81
N VAL A 237 -2.53 12.73 6.61
CA VAL A 237 -1.72 11.52 6.37
C VAL A 237 -0.24 11.83 6.48
N GLY A 238 0.24 12.95 5.92
CA GLY A 238 1.65 13.35 6.01
C GLY A 238 2.09 13.58 7.45
N MET A 239 1.35 14.40 8.21
CA MET A 239 1.66 14.65 9.62
C MET A 239 1.51 13.39 10.48
N GLY A 240 0.48 12.58 10.21
CA GLY A 240 0.27 11.30 10.90
C GLY A 240 1.39 10.30 10.63
N TYR A 241 1.90 10.25 9.39
CA TYR A 241 3.01 9.39 9.01
C TYR A 241 4.32 9.83 9.65
N ASP A 242 4.64 11.12 9.62
CA ASP A 242 5.86 11.65 10.26
C ASP A 242 5.86 11.36 11.77
N TRP A 243 4.71 11.57 12.43
CA TRP A 243 4.56 11.25 13.85
C TRP A 243 4.71 9.75 14.13
N PHE A 244 4.08 8.90 13.31
CA PHE A 244 4.15 7.46 13.43
C PHE A 244 5.58 6.94 13.19
N ALA A 245 6.25 7.42 12.15
CA ALA A 245 7.61 7.03 11.81
C ALA A 245 8.60 7.38 12.94
N GLN A 246 8.50 8.59 13.50
CA GLN A 246 9.31 9.00 14.65
C GLN A 246 9.04 8.11 15.88
N TYR A 247 7.77 7.81 16.15
CA TYR A 247 7.39 6.95 17.28
C TYR A 247 8.00 5.55 17.14
N ILE A 248 7.86 4.91 15.97
CA ILE A 248 8.43 3.59 15.70
C ILE A 248 9.96 3.62 15.82
N GLN A 249 10.64 4.57 15.17
CA GLN A 249 12.10 4.65 15.23
C GLN A 249 12.63 4.88 16.66
N SER A 250 11.89 5.59 17.51
CA SER A 250 12.27 5.83 18.91
C SER A 250 12.06 4.63 19.83
N THR A 251 11.13 3.72 19.48
CA THR A 251 10.73 2.58 20.33
C THR A 251 11.33 1.27 19.85
N LEU A 252 11.43 1.09 18.53
CA LEU A 252 11.82 -0.13 17.84
C LEU A 252 12.89 0.20 16.79
N THR A 253 14.12 0.45 17.24
CA THR A 253 15.25 0.84 16.36
C THR A 253 15.55 -0.20 15.26
N PHE A 254 15.16 -1.45 15.47
CA PHE A 254 15.37 -2.56 14.54
C PHE A 254 14.28 -2.65 13.46
N VAL A 255 13.17 -1.91 13.56
CA VAL A 255 12.10 -1.93 12.57
C VAL A 255 12.38 -0.87 11.49
N PRO A 256 12.70 -1.27 10.26
CA PRO A 256 12.90 -0.32 9.17
C PRO A 256 11.59 0.37 8.82
N VAL A 257 11.65 1.69 8.66
CA VAL A 257 10.52 2.53 8.26
C VAL A 257 10.90 3.26 6.99
N VAL A 258 9.99 3.31 6.04
CA VAL A 258 10.21 4.01 4.77
C VAL A 258 10.42 5.50 5.03
N SER A 259 11.66 5.97 4.84
CA SER A 259 12.07 7.37 5.05
C SER A 259 12.36 8.13 3.74
N GLU A 260 12.26 7.43 2.61
CA GLU A 260 12.44 7.95 1.26
C GLU A 260 11.46 9.09 0.96
N SER A 261 11.91 10.34 1.10
CA SER A 261 11.05 11.52 0.95
C SER A 261 10.39 11.61 -0.43
N ASN A 262 11.08 11.16 -1.49
CA ASN A 262 10.52 11.16 -2.84
C ASN A 262 9.32 10.23 -2.97
N LEU A 263 9.38 9.04 -2.35
CA LEU A 263 8.27 8.09 -2.35
C LEU A 263 7.07 8.66 -1.58
N ILE A 264 7.32 9.24 -0.41
CA ILE A 264 6.29 9.90 0.42
C ILE A 264 5.59 10.99 -0.38
N TRP A 265 6.33 11.90 -1.02
CA TRP A 265 5.76 12.97 -1.84
C TRP A 265 4.95 12.45 -3.03
N LYS A 266 5.37 11.34 -3.66
CA LYS A 266 4.60 10.69 -4.73
C LYS A 266 3.25 10.17 -4.23
N VAL A 267 3.22 9.51 -3.07
CA VAL A 267 1.96 9.03 -2.46
C VAL A 267 1.04 10.20 -2.13
N LEU A 268 1.57 11.25 -1.49
CA LEU A 268 0.79 12.45 -1.15
C LEU A 268 0.24 13.16 -2.41
N ALA A 269 1.06 13.32 -3.45
CA ALA A 269 0.61 13.89 -4.72
C ALA A 269 -0.47 13.02 -5.39
N LEU A 270 -0.35 11.69 -5.30
CA LEU A 270 -1.34 10.75 -5.81
C LEU A 270 -2.70 10.93 -5.11
N LEU A 271 -2.73 11.13 -3.79
CA LEU A 271 -3.98 11.38 -3.05
C LEU A 271 -4.71 12.63 -3.54
N VAL A 272 -3.97 13.72 -3.81
CA VAL A 272 -4.56 14.96 -4.35
C VAL A 272 -5.13 14.74 -5.75
N LEU A 273 -4.38 14.04 -6.61
CA LEU A 273 -4.81 13.75 -7.98
C LEU A 273 -6.05 12.84 -8.02
N ILE A 274 -6.08 11.78 -7.19
CA ILE A 274 -7.23 10.88 -7.08
C ILE A 274 -8.43 11.63 -6.50
N GLY A 275 -8.25 12.43 -5.44
CA GLY A 275 -9.32 13.24 -4.85
C GLY A 275 -9.94 14.21 -5.85
N MET A 276 -9.11 14.93 -6.61
CA MET A 276 -9.55 15.80 -7.70
C MET A 276 -10.27 15.01 -8.81
N GLY A 277 -9.78 13.82 -9.15
CA GLY A 277 -10.38 12.91 -10.12
C GLY A 277 -11.78 12.44 -9.70
N ILE A 278 -11.96 12.02 -8.43
CA ILE A 278 -13.27 11.65 -7.86
C ILE A 278 -14.23 12.85 -7.92
N GLY A 279 -13.74 14.04 -7.57
CA GLY A 279 -14.50 15.29 -7.65
C GLY A 279 -14.97 15.61 -9.07
N ALA A 280 -14.08 15.48 -10.05
CA ALA A 280 -14.39 15.67 -11.47
C ALA A 280 -15.40 14.63 -11.97
N LEU A 281 -15.19 13.34 -11.66
CA LEU A 281 -16.07 12.24 -12.06
C LEU A 281 -17.47 12.41 -11.49
N GLY A 282 -17.58 12.76 -10.20
CA GLY A 282 -18.86 13.04 -9.55
C GLY A 282 -19.62 14.16 -10.25
N SER A 283 -18.91 15.21 -10.66
CA SER A 283 -19.50 16.31 -11.41
C SER A 283 -19.96 15.91 -12.81
N ILE A 284 -19.13 15.21 -13.57
CA ILE A 284 -19.45 14.73 -14.93
C ILE A 284 -20.68 13.83 -14.92
N ILE A 285 -20.74 12.87 -13.99
CA ILE A 285 -21.86 11.92 -13.86
C ILE A 285 -23.15 12.69 -13.57
N SER A 286 -23.10 13.67 -12.66
CA SER A 286 -24.25 14.52 -12.34
C SER A 286 -24.74 15.31 -13.56
N LEU A 287 -23.83 15.99 -14.26
CA LEU A 287 -24.18 16.83 -15.41
C LEU A 287 -24.77 15.99 -16.57
N ARG A 288 -24.25 14.78 -16.82
CA ARG A 288 -24.83 13.87 -17.84
C ARG A 288 -26.25 13.43 -17.49
N ARG A 289 -26.56 13.28 -16.20
CA ARG A 289 -27.88 12.82 -15.74
C ARG A 289 -28.92 13.94 -15.73
N PHE A 290 -28.51 15.18 -15.44
CA PHE A 290 -29.44 16.29 -15.19
C PHE A 290 -29.47 17.40 -16.25
N LEU A 291 -28.46 17.53 -17.11
CA LEU A 291 -28.46 18.45 -18.25
C LEU A 291 -28.78 17.75 -19.58
N LYS A 292 -29.65 16.72 -19.56
CA LYS A 292 -30.29 16.22 -20.78
C LYS A 292 -31.32 17.25 -21.27
N VAL A 293 -30.81 18.32 -21.90
CA VAL A 293 -31.48 19.18 -22.88
C VAL A 293 -30.40 19.63 -23.87
#